data_AF-A0ABD5BDZ2-F1
#
_entry.id   AF-A0ABD5BDZ2-F1
#
_cell.length_a   1.000
_cell.length_b   1.000
_cell.length_c   1.000
_cell.angle_alpha   90.00
_cell.angle_beta   90.00
_cell.angle_gamma   90.00
#
_symmetry.space_group_name_H-M   'P 1'
#
loop_
_entity.id
_entity.type
_entity.pdbx_description
1 polymer ?
#
loop_
_entity_poly.entity_id
_entity_poly.type
_entity_poly.pdbx_seq_one_letter_code
_entity_poly.pdbx_strand_id
1 'polypeptide(L)'
;SDISWPLSMRWPLAVWNQLFHDDQPYQADPQQSAEWNRGAYLVQGAGHCGSCHTPRGWAMQEKGLDGKEPVFLSGAELDGWYASN
;
A
#
# COMPACT_ATOMS: atom_id res chain seq x y z
N SER A 1 8.45 27.03 -3.66
CA SER A 1 7.95 26.98 -2.27
C SER A 1 8.72 25.92 -1.54
N ASP A 2 9.48 26.29 -0.51
CA ASP A 2 10.16 25.31 0.33
C ASP A 2 9.19 24.75 1.37
N ILE A 3 9.39 23.50 1.77
CA ILE A 3 8.63 22.91 2.87
C ILE A 3 9.16 23.54 4.17
N SER A 4 8.31 24.25 4.90
CA SER A 4 8.70 24.92 6.14
C SER A 4 9.08 23.91 7.23
N TRP A 5 10.03 24.30 8.07
CA TRP A 5 10.28 23.59 9.33
C TRP A 5 8.99 23.60 10.18
N PRO A 6 8.61 22.48 10.85
CA PRO A 6 9.35 21.21 11.00
C PRO A 6 9.11 20.16 9.91
N LEU A 7 8.22 20.40 8.95
CA LEU A 7 7.82 19.41 7.92
C LEU A 7 8.94 19.08 6.93
N SER A 8 10.00 19.88 6.86
CA SER A 8 11.19 19.60 6.06
C SER A 8 12.10 18.51 6.63
N MET A 9 11.89 18.10 7.89
CA MET A 9 12.67 17.01 8.49
C MET A 9 12.36 15.68 7.79
N ARG A 10 13.39 15.01 7.27
CA ARG A 10 13.24 13.71 6.58
C ARG A 10 13.33 12.49 7.48
N TRP A 11 13.97 12.62 8.63
CA TRP A 11 14.17 11.49 9.54
C TRP A 11 12.85 10.82 10.01
N PRO A 12 11.71 11.53 10.19
CA PRO A 12 10.46 10.84 10.56
C PRO A 12 9.96 9.90 9.45
N LEU A 13 10.08 10.31 8.18
CA LEU A 13 9.74 9.46 7.03
C LEU A 13 10.70 8.27 6.90
N ALA A 14 11.99 8.46 7.22
CA ALA A 14 12.96 7.36 7.23
C ALA A 14 12.60 6.31 8.29
N VAL A 15 12.21 6.74 9.49
CA VAL A 15 11.74 5.84 10.56
C VAL A 15 10.45 5.13 10.15
N TRP A 16 9.51 5.85 9.54
CA TRP A 16 8.26 5.26 9.06
C TRP A 16 8.52 4.20 7.97
N ASN A 17 9.37 4.49 6.99
CA ASN A 17 9.75 3.53 5.95
C ASN A 17 10.38 2.28 6.57
N GLN A 18 11.29 2.43 7.53
CA GLN A 18 11.94 1.30 8.19
C GLN A 18 10.94 0.37 8.91
N LEU A 19 9.80 0.90 9.37
CA LEU A 19 8.79 0.14 10.12
C LEU A 19 7.70 -0.46 9.23
N PHE A 20 7.35 0.20 8.11
CA PHE A 20 6.11 -0.10 7.38
C PHE A 20 6.28 -0.26 5.87
N HIS A 21 7.42 0.11 5.29
CA HIS A 21 7.64 -0.04 3.85
C HIS A 21 8.14 -1.45 3.55
N ASP A 22 7.43 -2.16 2.68
CA ASP A 22 7.93 -3.33 1.99
C ASP A 22 8.56 -2.88 0.67
N ASP A 23 9.85 -3.17 0.49
CA ASP A 23 10.64 -2.83 -0.70
C ASP A 23 10.76 -4.01 -1.67
N GLN A 24 10.12 -5.14 -1.37
CA GLN A 24 10.21 -6.33 -2.21
C GLN A 24 9.38 -6.15 -3.48
N PRO A 25 9.97 -6.39 -4.66
CA PRO A 25 9.22 -6.37 -5.91
C PRO A 25 8.23 -7.54 -5.96
N TYR A 26 7.14 -7.35 -6.70
CA TYR A 26 6.17 -8.42 -6.96
C TYR A 26 6.87 -9.68 -7.52
N GLN A 27 6.53 -10.83 -6.94
CA GLN A 27 6.99 -12.15 -7.39
C GLN A 27 5.81 -12.92 -8.00
N ALA A 28 6.00 -13.43 -9.20
CA ALA A 28 4.97 -14.22 -9.87
C ALA A 28 4.69 -15.52 -9.10
N ASP A 29 3.40 -15.83 -8.90
CA ASP A 29 2.97 -17.11 -8.36
C ASP A 29 3.06 -18.18 -9.46
N PRO A 30 3.89 -19.23 -9.29
CA PRO A 30 4.03 -20.29 -10.28
C PRO A 30 2.77 -21.16 -10.44
N GLN A 31 1.80 -21.05 -9.53
CA GLN A 31 0.53 -21.77 -9.60
C GLN A 31 -0.53 -21.00 -10.41
N GLN A 32 -0.23 -19.77 -10.84
CA GLN A 32 -1.17 -18.88 -11.52
C GLN A 32 -0.76 -18.64 -12.98
N SER A 33 -1.75 -18.27 -13.82
CA SER A 33 -1.47 -17.95 -15.23
C SER A 33 -0.65 -16.67 -15.39
N ALA A 34 -0.11 -16.45 -16.60
CA ALA A 34 0.61 -15.22 -16.92
C ALA A 34 -0.31 -13.99 -16.82
N GLU A 35 -1.57 -14.13 -17.23
CA GLU A 35 -2.59 -13.08 -17.17
C GLU A 35 -2.93 -12.73 -15.73
N TRP A 36 -3.11 -13.74 -14.87
CA TRP A 36 -3.35 -13.52 -13.45
C TRP A 36 -2.17 -12.81 -12.79
N ASN A 37 -0.95 -13.27 -13.04
CA ASN A 37 0.26 -12.66 -12.50
C ASN A 37 0.44 -11.20 -12.95
N ARG A 38 0.07 -10.90 -14.21
CA ARG A 38 0.04 -9.52 -14.71
C ARG A 38 -1.01 -8.69 -13.97
N GLY A 39 -2.20 -9.23 -13.75
CA GLY A 39 -3.26 -8.57 -12.99
C GLY A 39 -2.82 -8.27 -11.55
N ALA A 40 -2.24 -9.27 -10.87
CA ALA A 40 -1.71 -9.13 -9.52
C ALA A 40 -0.60 -8.06 -9.44
N TYR A 41 0.36 -8.05 -10.37
CA TYR A 41 1.38 -6.99 -10.45
C TYR A 41 0.77 -5.58 -10.57
N LEU A 42 -0.27 -5.43 -11.40
CA LEU A 42 -0.96 -4.16 -11.57
C LEU A 42 -1.74 -3.75 -10.32
N VAL A 43 -2.44 -4.67 -9.69
CA VAL A 43 -3.33 -4.37 -8.56
C VAL A 43 -2.56 -4.19 -7.24
N GLN A 44 -1.59 -5.06 -6.97
CA GLN A 44 -0.82 -5.10 -5.72
C GLN A 44 0.32 -4.08 -5.70
N GLY A 45 0.79 -3.63 -6.86
CA GLY A 45 1.89 -2.67 -6.96
C GLY A 45 1.54 -1.46 -7.82
N ALA A 46 1.66 -1.60 -9.14
CA ALA A 46 1.75 -0.45 -10.05
C ALA A 46 0.53 0.48 -10.04
N GLY A 47 -0.66 -0.07 -9.85
CA GLY A 47 -1.94 0.65 -9.83
C GLY A 47 -2.25 1.32 -8.50
N HIS A 48 -1.47 1.03 -7.44
CA HIS A 48 -1.69 1.57 -6.09
C HIS A 48 -3.13 1.36 -5.58
N CYS A 49 -3.80 0.26 -5.97
CA CYS A 49 -5.21 0.03 -5.61
C CYS A 49 -5.39 -0.05 -4.09
N GLY A 50 -4.41 -0.63 -3.39
CA GLY A 50 -4.35 -0.68 -1.92
C GLY A 50 -4.34 0.70 -1.27
N SER A 51 -3.88 1.75 -1.97
CA SER A 51 -3.77 3.08 -1.38
C SER A 51 -5.12 3.61 -0.92
N CYS A 52 -6.18 3.26 -1.66
CA CYS A 52 -7.55 3.64 -1.37
C CYS A 52 -8.37 2.50 -0.75
N HIS A 53 -8.16 1.26 -1.18
CA HIS A 53 -9.05 0.14 -0.86
C HIS A 53 -8.53 -0.75 0.29
N THR A 54 -7.36 -0.46 0.87
CA THR A 54 -6.85 -1.18 2.04
C THR A 54 -6.95 -0.31 3.31
N PRO A 55 -7.46 -0.84 4.43
CA PRO A 55 -7.52 -0.11 5.70
C PRO A 55 -6.16 0.42 6.16
N ARG A 56 -6.17 1.61 6.75
CA ARG A 56 -4.99 2.24 7.34
C ARG A 56 -4.80 1.86 8.81
N GLY A 57 -3.55 1.73 9.24
CA GLY A 57 -3.16 1.53 10.63
C GLY A 57 -3.03 2.85 11.39
N TRP A 58 -2.63 2.76 12.65
CA TRP A 58 -2.48 3.91 13.55
C TRP A 58 -1.43 4.94 13.09
N ALA A 59 -0.46 4.52 12.27
CA ALA A 59 0.57 5.37 11.67
C ALA A 59 0.30 5.67 10.19
N MET A 60 -0.95 5.50 9.73
CA MET A 60 -1.36 5.69 8.33
C MET A 60 -0.69 4.74 7.31
N GLN A 61 -0.11 3.64 7.78
CA GLN A 61 0.38 2.54 6.93
C GLN A 61 -0.76 1.68 6.39
N GLU A 62 -0.58 1.08 5.22
CA GLU A 62 -1.49 0.05 4.69
C GLU A 62 -1.40 -1.20 5.57
N LYS A 63 -2.54 -1.80 5.92
CA LYS A 63 -2.57 -3.00 6.76
C LYS A 63 -2.41 -4.31 5.97
N GLY A 64 -2.33 -4.25 4.65
CA GLY A 64 -2.08 -5.36 3.74
C GLY A 64 -1.57 -4.84 2.39
N LEU A 65 -0.69 -5.59 1.74
CA LEU A 65 0.02 -5.18 0.52
C LEU A 65 -0.29 -6.10 -0.66
N ASP A 66 -0.69 -7.35 -0.41
CA ASP A 66 -1.01 -8.33 -1.43
C ASP A 66 -2.18 -9.26 -1.04
N GLY A 67 -2.56 -10.13 -1.98
CA GLY A 67 -3.69 -11.04 -1.82
C GLY A 67 -3.52 -12.13 -0.75
N LYS A 68 -2.38 -12.22 -0.07
CA LYS A 68 -2.16 -13.16 1.05
C LYS A 68 -2.70 -12.58 2.35
N GLU A 69 -2.86 -11.26 2.44
CA GLU A 69 -3.34 -10.59 3.64
C GLU A 69 -4.86 -10.39 3.58
N PRO A 70 -5.63 -10.83 4.60
CA PRO A 70 -7.09 -10.83 4.53
C PRO A 70 -7.73 -9.42 4.51
N VAL A 71 -6.96 -8.38 4.83
CA VAL A 71 -7.42 -6.98 4.80
C VAL A 71 -7.00 -6.24 3.53
N PHE A 72 -6.20 -6.85 2.66
CA PHE A 72 -5.83 -6.25 1.39
C PHE A 72 -7.07 -6.07 0.53
N LEU A 73 -7.30 -4.85 0.04
CA LEU A 73 -8.50 -4.47 -0.71
C LEU A 73 -9.81 -4.78 0.00
N SER A 74 -9.87 -4.88 1.34
CA SER A 74 -11.17 -5.15 2.01
C SER A 74 -12.14 -3.95 2.00
N GLY A 75 -11.68 -2.81 1.48
CA GLY A 75 -12.30 -1.50 1.57
C GLY A 75 -11.83 -0.70 2.77
N ALA A 76 -11.85 0.63 2.66
CA ALA A 76 -11.36 1.54 3.69
C ALA A 76 -12.12 2.87 3.70
N GLU A 77 -12.19 3.50 4.88
CA GLU A 77 -12.61 4.89 4.99
C GLU A 77 -11.40 5.81 4.81
N LEU A 78 -11.51 6.77 3.90
CA LEU A 78 -10.50 7.78 3.62
C LEU A 78 -11.18 9.14 3.48
N ASP A 79 -10.80 10.06 4.36
CA ASP A 79 -11.30 11.44 4.36
C ASP A 79 -12.85 11.52 4.37
N GLY A 80 -13.49 10.64 5.17
CA GLY A 80 -14.94 10.57 5.28
C GLY A 80 -15.66 9.88 4.12
N TRP A 81 -14.93 9.35 3.13
CA TRP A 81 -15.47 8.54 2.04
C TRP A 81 -15.11 7.06 2.20
N TYR A 82 -16.05 6.17 1.91
CA TYR A 82 -15.82 4.72 1.96
C TYR A 82 -15.46 4.17 0.58
N ALA A 83 -14.24 3.68 0.44
CA ALA A 83 -13.72 2.98 -0.72
C ALA A 83 -14.10 1.50 -0.65
N SER A 84 -15.14 1.07 -1.36
CA SER A 84 -15.51 -0.34 -1.46
C SER A 84 -14.54 -1.14 -2.34
N ASN A 85 -14.31 -2.42 -2.05
CA ASN A 85 -13.64 -3.35 -2.97
C ASN A 85 -14.47 -3.59 -4.23
#